data_AF-A0A5B2XQW9-F1
#
_entry.id   AF-A0A5B2XQW9-F1
#
_cell.length_a   1.000
_cell.length_b   1.000
_cell.length_c   1.000
_cell.angle_alpha   90.00
_cell.angle_beta   90.00
_cell.angle_gamma   90.00
#
_symmetry.space_group_name_H-M   'P 1'
#
loop_
_entity.id
_entity.type
_entity.pdbx_description
1 polymer ?
#
loop_
_entity_poly.entity_id
_entity_poly.type
_entity_poly.pdbx_seq_one_letter_code
_entity_poly.pdbx_strand_id
1 'polypeptide(L)'
;MCLTLCWGVLTSTGWVQRTTGRQALRSGHLVLATLALAFGALHALSFGFLDDERFDLLRLTVPLLPGGLVRHALGIVGIELMLAIAISTAVQRLLVYRRWLWLHRLAYPAVGLTVLHSLFGAIANGHLAVLWLGGITLFVPTALLAALRFVPTGVLTRSGLVEEER
;
A
#
# COMPACT_ATOMS: atom_id res chain seq x y z
N MET A 1 -0.93 -2.50 4.63
CA MET A 1 -0.45 -2.05 3.30
C MET A 1 0.35 -3.11 2.58
N CYS A 2 1.44 -3.63 3.16
CA CYS A 2 2.30 -4.64 2.51
C CYS A 2 1.54 -5.89 2.01
N LEU A 3 0.78 -6.55 2.90
CA LEU A 3 0.00 -7.74 2.53
C LEU A 3 -1.05 -7.44 1.44
N THR A 4 -1.71 -6.28 1.52
CA THR A 4 -2.66 -5.81 0.50
C THR A 4 -2.01 -5.75 -0.88
N LEU A 5 -0.78 -5.21 -0.95
CA LEU A 5 -0.01 -5.09 -2.19
C LEU A 5 0.41 -6.46 -2.72
N CYS A 6 0.91 -7.35 -1.85
CA CYS A 6 1.22 -8.74 -2.22
C CYS A 6 0.00 -9.43 -2.85
N TRP A 7 -1.14 -9.34 -2.18
CA TRP A 7 -2.39 -9.92 -2.68
C TRP A 7 -2.85 -9.30 -3.99
N GLY A 8 -2.64 -7.99 -4.18
CA GLY A 8 -2.93 -7.29 -5.43
C GLY A 8 -2.05 -7.79 -6.59
N VAL A 9 -0.75 -7.99 -6.34
CA VAL A 9 0.17 -8.60 -7.31
C VAL A 9 -0.32 -9.99 -7.67
N LEU A 10 -0.50 -10.88 -6.69
CA LEU A 10 -0.92 -12.27 -6.90
C LEU A 10 -2.27 -12.38 -7.62
N THR A 11 -3.23 -11.51 -7.30
CA THR A 11 -4.52 -11.45 -8.00
C THR A 11 -4.36 -11.03 -9.46
N SER A 12 -3.46 -10.07 -9.74
CA SER A 12 -3.26 -9.53 -11.08
C SER A 12 -2.41 -10.42 -11.99
N THR A 13 -1.49 -11.19 -11.42
CA THR A 13 -0.58 -12.07 -12.18
C THR A 13 -1.09 -13.49 -12.29
N GLY A 14 -1.98 -13.94 -11.38
CA GLY A 14 -2.55 -15.28 -11.39
C GLY A 14 -1.59 -16.39 -10.92
N TRP A 15 -0.38 -16.06 -10.46
CA TRP A 15 0.69 -17.03 -10.14
C TRP A 15 0.28 -18.14 -9.17
N VAL A 16 -0.62 -17.85 -8.23
CA VAL A 16 -1.11 -18.82 -7.22
C VAL A 16 -2.60 -19.13 -7.38
N GLN A 17 -3.17 -18.86 -8.55
CA GLN A 17 -4.60 -19.07 -8.80
C GLN A 17 -4.99 -20.55 -8.64
N ARG A 18 -4.13 -21.50 -9.02
CA ARG A 18 -4.42 -22.94 -8.95
C ARG A 18 -4.57 -23.44 -7.50
N THR A 19 -3.75 -22.92 -6.59
CA THR A 19 -3.73 -23.37 -5.18
C THR A 19 -4.78 -22.65 -4.34
N THR A 20 -4.97 -21.35 -4.57
CA THR A 20 -5.82 -20.51 -3.71
C THR A 20 -7.20 -20.26 -4.30
N GLY A 21 -7.34 -20.31 -5.63
CA GLY A 21 -8.55 -19.92 -6.35
C GLY A 21 -8.66 -18.41 -6.56
N ARG A 22 -9.18 -18.01 -7.73
CA ARG A 22 -9.29 -16.59 -8.13
C ARG A 22 -10.17 -15.76 -7.17
N GLN A 23 -11.25 -16.36 -6.67
CA GLN A 23 -12.18 -15.67 -5.77
C GLN A 23 -11.55 -15.40 -4.40
N ALA A 24 -10.82 -16.36 -3.83
CA ALA A 24 -10.16 -16.17 -2.54
C ALA A 24 -9.06 -15.11 -2.62
N LEU A 25 -8.29 -15.06 -3.71
CA LEU A 25 -7.33 -13.97 -3.95
C LEU A 25 -8.02 -12.62 -4.04
N ARG A 26 -9.09 -12.50 -4.84
CA ARG A 26 -9.82 -11.24 -4.96
C ARG A 26 -10.43 -10.79 -3.63
N SER A 27 -11.14 -11.67 -2.93
CA SER A 27 -11.78 -11.36 -1.65
C SER A 27 -10.75 -11.02 -0.57
N GLY A 28 -9.64 -11.77 -0.52
CA GLY A 28 -8.53 -11.49 0.40
C GLY A 28 -7.91 -10.11 0.16
N HIS A 29 -7.69 -9.74 -1.10
CA HIS A 29 -7.19 -8.40 -1.44
C HIS A 29 -8.15 -7.30 -0.94
N LEU A 30 -9.46 -7.47 -1.15
CA LEU A 30 -10.47 -6.51 -0.69
C LEU A 30 -10.51 -6.38 0.84
N VAL A 31 -10.48 -7.49 1.57
CA VAL A 31 -10.46 -7.47 3.05
C VAL A 31 -9.19 -6.77 3.55
N LEU A 32 -8.03 -7.15 3.03
CA LEU A 32 -6.74 -6.54 3.40
C LEU A 32 -6.68 -5.05 3.04
N ALA A 33 -7.26 -4.64 1.91
CA ALA A 33 -7.34 -3.24 1.52
C ALA A 33 -8.22 -2.44 2.48
N THR A 34 -9.39 -2.98 2.81
CA THR A 34 -10.35 -2.35 3.74
C THR A 34 -9.75 -2.19 5.12
N LEU A 35 -9.14 -3.26 5.67
CA LEU A 35 -8.44 -3.19 6.96
C LEU A 35 -7.30 -2.18 6.94
N ALA A 36 -6.49 -2.18 5.88
CA ALA A 36 -5.37 -1.26 5.79
C ALA A 36 -5.82 0.21 5.74
N LEU A 37 -6.89 0.51 5.00
CA LEU A 37 -7.51 1.84 4.98
C LEU A 37 -8.08 2.23 6.34
N ALA A 38 -8.81 1.31 7.00
CA ALA A 38 -9.39 1.56 8.31
C ALA A 38 -8.30 1.87 9.36
N PHE A 39 -7.25 1.04 9.44
CA PHE A 39 -6.13 1.27 10.36
C PHE A 39 -5.33 2.53 9.99
N GLY A 40 -5.14 2.81 8.70
CA GLY A 40 -4.47 4.03 8.25
C GLY A 40 -5.24 5.30 8.64
N ALA A 41 -6.56 5.28 8.46
CA ALA A 41 -7.43 6.39 8.87
C ALA A 41 -7.46 6.55 10.39
N LEU A 42 -7.61 5.46 11.16
CA LEU A 42 -7.56 5.50 12.62
C LEU A 42 -6.21 6.01 13.14
N HIS A 43 -5.10 5.57 12.53
CA HIS A 43 -3.77 6.07 12.84
C HIS A 43 -3.69 7.58 12.64
N ALA A 44 -4.13 8.11 11.50
CA ALA A 44 -4.14 9.56 11.25
C ALA A 44 -5.05 10.31 12.25
N LEU A 45 -6.26 9.81 12.49
CA LEU A 45 -7.22 10.45 13.40
C LEU A 45 -6.77 10.43 14.86
N SER A 46 -6.00 9.42 15.29
CA SER A 46 -5.49 9.36 16.66
C SER A 46 -4.60 10.56 17.03
N PHE A 47 -3.91 11.17 16.07
CA PHE A 47 -3.10 12.38 16.31
C PHE A 47 -3.95 13.60 16.69
N GLY A 48 -5.23 13.63 16.33
CA GLY A 48 -6.15 14.68 16.76
C GLY A 48 -6.49 14.62 18.26
N PHE A 49 -6.13 13.53 18.94
CA PHE A 49 -6.34 13.34 20.38
C PHE A 49 -5.06 13.51 21.21
N LEU A 50 -3.93 13.90 20.59
CA LEU A 50 -2.70 14.18 21.33
C LEU A 50 -2.74 15.59 21.94
N ASP A 51 -2.31 15.68 23.20
CA ASP A 51 -2.26 16.94 23.95
C ASP A 51 -0.98 17.74 23.70
N ASP A 52 0.15 17.07 23.46
CA ASP A 52 1.48 17.70 23.34
C ASP A 52 1.72 18.36 21.97
N GLU A 53 1.27 17.73 20.89
CA GLU A 53 1.28 18.29 19.54
C GLU A 53 -0.15 18.21 18.97
N ARG A 54 -0.94 19.27 19.14
CA ARG A 54 -2.29 19.32 18.54
C ARG A 54 -2.20 19.37 17.02
N PHE A 55 -2.51 18.26 16.39
CA PHE A 55 -2.83 18.20 14.97
C PHE A 55 -4.31 18.56 14.79
N ASP A 56 -4.57 19.74 14.24
CA ASP A 56 -5.91 20.05 13.74
C ASP A 56 -6.20 19.27 12.45
N LEU A 57 -7.48 19.22 12.04
CA LEU A 57 -7.89 18.53 10.82
C LEU A 57 -7.10 19.01 9.59
N LEU A 58 -6.78 20.31 9.54
CA LEU A 58 -6.07 20.90 8.42
C LEU A 58 -4.64 20.35 8.31
N ARG A 59 -3.91 20.20 9.43
CA ARG A 59 -2.57 19.58 9.46
C ARG A 59 -2.58 18.08 9.20
N LEU A 60 -3.72 17.41 9.42
CA LEU A 60 -3.90 15.99 9.09
C LEU A 60 -4.17 15.74 7.61
N THR A 61 -4.74 16.71 6.90
CA THR A 61 -5.13 16.53 5.49
C THR A 61 -4.30 17.32 4.50
N VAL A 62 -3.70 18.45 4.88
CA VAL A 62 -2.96 19.29 3.93
C VAL A 62 -1.46 19.03 4.07
N PRO A 63 -0.79 18.46 3.05
CA PRO A 63 0.64 18.23 3.10
C PRO A 63 1.41 19.57 3.04
N LEU A 64 2.59 19.61 3.68
CA LEU A 64 3.56 20.71 3.58
C LEU A 64 3.04 22.10 4.03
N LEU A 65 2.07 22.16 4.93
CA LEU A 65 1.71 23.41 5.60
C LEU A 65 2.92 24.03 6.33
N PRO A 66 2.93 25.36 6.57
CA PRO A 66 3.98 26.01 7.36
C PRO A 66 4.19 25.32 8.71
N GLY A 67 5.44 24.95 9.02
CA GLY A 67 5.79 24.18 10.22
C GLY A 67 5.55 22.66 10.12
N GLY A 68 5.03 22.18 9.00
CA GLY A 68 4.84 20.76 8.71
C GLY A 68 6.15 20.06 8.35
N LEU A 69 6.26 18.78 8.72
CA LEU A 69 7.43 17.96 8.43
C LEU A 69 7.21 17.12 7.17
N VAL A 70 8.26 16.98 6.35
CA VAL A 70 8.23 16.16 5.12
C VAL A 70 7.76 14.73 5.42
N ARG A 71 8.22 14.15 6.54
CA ARG A 71 7.78 12.81 6.96
C ARG A 71 6.27 12.71 7.13
N HIS A 72 5.59 13.74 7.64
CA HIS A 72 4.13 13.75 7.78
C HIS A 72 3.45 13.90 6.42
N ALA A 73 3.96 14.79 5.56
CA ALA A 73 3.44 14.98 4.21
C ALA A 73 3.42 13.68 3.38
N LEU A 74 4.46 12.82 3.52
CA LEU A 74 4.49 11.49 2.88
C LEU A 74 3.32 10.60 3.33
N GLY A 75 2.99 10.63 4.62
CA GLY A 75 1.87 9.87 5.18
C GLY A 75 0.52 10.39 4.68
N ILE A 76 0.35 11.71 4.68
CA ILE A 76 -0.85 12.41 4.19
C ILE A 76 -1.11 12.06 2.72
N VAL A 77 -0.14 12.34 1.83
CA VAL A 77 -0.29 12.05 0.39
C VAL A 77 -0.49 10.55 0.16
N GLY A 78 0.19 9.70 0.93
CA GLY A 78 0.02 8.25 0.86
C GLY A 78 -1.40 7.79 1.16
N ILE A 79 -2.00 8.25 2.28
CA ILE A 79 -3.38 7.87 2.65
C ILE A 79 -4.43 8.51 1.73
N GLU A 80 -4.22 9.74 1.28
CA GLU A 80 -5.11 10.42 0.33
C GLU A 80 -5.18 9.69 -1.00
N LEU A 81 -4.02 9.26 -1.54
CA LEU A 81 -3.99 8.45 -2.76
C LEU A 81 -4.72 7.11 -2.55
N MET A 82 -4.53 6.46 -1.40
CA MET A 82 -5.22 5.20 -1.09
C MET A 82 -6.74 5.39 -1.00
N LEU A 83 -7.20 6.47 -0.39
CA LEU A 83 -8.63 6.82 -0.34
C LEU A 83 -9.17 7.12 -1.74
N ALA A 84 -8.45 7.89 -2.56
CA ALA A 84 -8.84 8.16 -3.94
C ALA A 84 -8.96 6.86 -4.75
N ILE A 85 -8.03 5.91 -4.58
CA ILE A 85 -8.07 4.60 -5.22
C ILE A 85 -9.29 3.78 -4.73
N ALA A 86 -9.56 3.79 -3.42
CA ALA A 86 -10.71 3.09 -2.84
C ALA A 86 -12.03 3.64 -3.38
N ILE A 87 -12.17 4.97 -3.40
CA ILE A 87 -13.33 5.67 -3.96
C ILE A 87 -13.47 5.33 -5.45
N SER A 88 -12.38 5.40 -6.21
CA SER A 88 -12.39 5.05 -7.64
C SER A 88 -12.85 3.61 -7.90
N THR A 89 -12.58 2.70 -6.96
CA THR A 89 -13.00 1.30 -7.03
C THR A 89 -14.48 1.16 -6.69
N ALA A 90 -14.99 1.92 -5.71
CA ALA A 90 -16.41 1.97 -5.39
C ALA A 90 -17.26 2.49 -6.57
N VAL A 91 -16.74 3.50 -7.30
CA VAL A 91 -17.40 4.07 -8.49
C VAL A 91 -16.91 3.47 -9.81
N GLN A 92 -16.18 2.35 -9.78
CA GLN A 92 -15.53 1.77 -10.97
C GLN A 92 -16.50 1.55 -12.14
N ARG A 93 -17.77 1.20 -11.86
CA ARG A 93 -18.81 0.99 -12.90
C ARG A 93 -19.11 2.24 -13.73
N LEU A 94 -18.78 3.43 -13.22
CA LEU A 94 -18.96 4.71 -13.90
C LEU A 94 -17.69 5.16 -14.64
N LEU A 95 -16.57 4.46 -14.46
CA LEU A 95 -15.27 4.81 -15.04
C LEU A 95 -14.92 3.87 -16.18
N VAL A 96 -14.27 4.40 -17.21
CA VAL A 96 -13.64 3.58 -18.25
C VAL A 96 -12.57 2.71 -17.59
N TYR A 97 -12.65 1.39 -17.78
CA TYR A 97 -11.77 0.41 -17.13
C TYR A 97 -10.29 0.78 -17.23
N ARG A 98 -9.82 1.24 -18.39
CA ARG A 98 -8.42 1.66 -18.60
C ARG A 98 -8.01 2.84 -17.72
N ARG A 99 -8.90 3.82 -17.51
CA ARG A 99 -8.65 4.98 -16.64
C ARG A 99 -8.64 4.56 -15.18
N TRP A 100 -9.61 3.74 -14.78
CA TRP A 100 -9.64 3.16 -13.43
C TRP A 100 -8.37 2.36 -13.15
N LEU A 101 -7.93 1.51 -14.07
CA LEU A 101 -6.74 0.68 -13.90
C LEU A 101 -5.48 1.55 -13.74
N TRP A 102 -5.38 2.65 -14.48
CA TRP A 102 -4.27 3.60 -14.33
C TRP A 102 -4.27 4.26 -12.95
N LEU A 103 -5.43 4.73 -12.48
CA LEU A 103 -5.57 5.26 -11.12
C LEU A 103 -5.23 4.22 -10.06
N HIS A 104 -5.72 2.99 -10.21
CA HIS A 104 -5.45 1.91 -9.28
C HIS A 104 -3.95 1.54 -9.21
N ARG A 105 -3.19 1.72 -10.30
CA ARG A 105 -1.72 1.54 -10.30
C ARG A 105 -0.99 2.56 -9.44
N LEU A 106 -1.61 3.70 -9.10
CA LEU A 106 -1.06 4.64 -8.13
C LEU A 106 -0.98 4.04 -6.71
N ALA A 107 -1.55 2.85 -6.48
CA ALA A 107 -1.33 2.11 -5.24
C ALA A 107 0.15 1.80 -4.98
N TYR A 108 0.96 1.57 -6.03
CA TYR A 108 2.40 1.32 -5.88
C TYR A 108 3.13 2.51 -5.25
N PRO A 109 3.09 3.72 -5.86
CA PRO A 109 3.71 4.89 -5.23
C PRO A 109 3.06 5.23 -3.90
N ALA A 110 1.74 5.07 -3.72
CA ALA A 110 1.10 5.33 -2.44
C ALA A 110 1.62 4.41 -1.31
N VAL A 111 1.80 3.11 -1.56
CA VAL A 111 2.48 2.22 -0.58
C VAL A 111 3.91 2.70 -0.33
N GLY A 112 4.66 3.05 -1.39
CA GLY A 112 6.02 3.57 -1.26
C GLY A 112 6.11 4.80 -0.36
N LEU A 113 5.20 5.77 -0.53
CA LEU A 113 5.10 6.96 0.32
C LEU A 113 4.81 6.60 1.78
N THR A 114 3.88 5.66 2.04
CA THR A 114 3.59 5.22 3.41
C THR A 114 4.76 4.49 4.06
N VAL A 115 5.55 3.73 3.30
CA VAL A 115 6.78 3.09 3.80
C VAL A 115 7.83 4.16 4.15
N LEU A 116 8.03 5.15 3.29
CA LEU A 116 8.96 6.25 3.57
C LEU A 116 8.52 7.08 4.78
N HIS A 117 7.21 7.32 4.94
CA HIS A 117 6.62 7.92 6.12
C HIS A 117 6.99 7.12 7.40
N SER A 118 6.77 5.80 7.39
CA SER A 118 7.13 4.93 8.52
C SER A 118 8.65 4.92 8.77
N LEU A 119 9.47 4.95 7.71
CA LEU A 119 10.93 4.98 7.82
C LEU A 119 11.44 6.25 8.49
N PHE A 120 11.07 7.41 7.97
CA PHE A 120 11.50 8.68 8.54
C PHE A 120 10.87 8.92 9.92
N GLY A 121 9.67 8.42 10.17
CA GLY A 121 9.06 8.39 11.50
C GLY A 121 9.89 7.56 12.50
N ALA A 122 10.29 6.34 12.14
CA ALA A 122 11.10 5.49 13.01
C ALA A 122 12.47 6.08 13.31
N ILE A 123 13.13 6.69 12.30
CA ILE A 123 14.41 7.39 12.48
C ILE A 123 14.25 8.55 13.47
N ALA A 124 13.24 9.40 13.25
CA ALA A 124 13.01 10.57 14.09
C ALA A 124 12.63 10.22 15.54
N ASN A 125 11.94 9.11 15.75
CA ASN A 125 11.47 8.67 17.06
C ASN A 125 12.43 7.67 17.73
N GLY A 126 13.58 7.33 17.14
CA GLY A 126 14.54 6.38 17.73
C GLY A 126 14.10 4.90 17.71
N HIS A 127 13.11 4.54 16.88
CA HIS A 127 12.51 3.20 16.82
C HIS A 127 12.97 2.39 15.59
N LEU A 128 14.14 2.69 15.04
CA LEU A 128 14.63 2.08 13.80
C LEU A 128 14.75 0.54 13.89
N ALA A 129 15.11 -0.01 15.05
CA ALA A 129 15.21 -1.45 15.26
C ALA A 129 13.86 -2.18 15.09
N VAL A 130 12.78 -1.59 15.60
CA VAL A 130 11.41 -2.14 15.45
C VAL A 130 10.98 -2.10 13.99
N LEU A 131 11.28 -1.00 13.31
CA LEU A 131 11.02 -0.89 11.88
C LEU A 131 11.83 -1.92 11.08
N TRP A 132 13.08 -2.18 11.43
CA TRP A 132 13.90 -3.20 10.77
C TRP A 132 13.27 -4.59 10.84
N LEU A 133 12.71 -4.97 12.00
CA LEU A 133 11.99 -6.23 12.13
C LEU A 133 10.79 -6.29 11.18
N GLY A 134 9.95 -5.25 11.16
CA GLY A 134 8.83 -5.14 10.20
C GLY A 134 9.30 -5.07 8.74
N GLY A 135 10.46 -4.47 8.52
CA GLY A 135 11.11 -4.31 7.23
C GLY A 135 11.50 -5.66 6.63
N ILE A 136 12.23 -6.47 7.39
CA ILE A 136 12.66 -7.81 6.96
C ILE A 136 11.46 -8.75 6.81
N THR A 137 10.53 -8.74 7.76
CA THR A 137 9.43 -9.71 7.80
C THR A 137 8.31 -9.42 6.80
N LEU A 138 7.99 -8.15 6.54
CA LEU A 138 6.86 -7.76 5.69
C LEU A 138 7.27 -6.96 4.46
N PHE A 139 8.11 -5.94 4.62
CA PHE A 139 8.44 -5.05 3.50
C PHE A 139 9.30 -5.72 2.44
N VAL A 140 10.37 -6.43 2.81
CA VAL A 140 11.29 -7.06 1.84
C VAL A 140 10.56 -8.07 0.93
N PRO A 141 9.76 -9.03 1.45
CA PRO A 141 8.97 -9.92 0.58
C PRO A 141 8.01 -9.16 -0.32
N THR A 142 7.38 -8.10 0.20
CA THR A 142 6.45 -7.26 -0.57
C THR A 142 7.16 -6.53 -1.71
N ALA A 143 8.30 -5.92 -1.43
CA ALA A 143 9.10 -5.20 -2.40
C ALA A 143 9.60 -6.14 -3.50
N LEU A 144 10.06 -7.34 -3.12
CA LEU A 144 10.45 -8.38 -4.05
C LEU A 144 9.28 -8.78 -4.95
N LEU A 145 8.12 -9.14 -4.40
CA LEU A 145 6.94 -9.51 -5.19
C LEU A 145 6.48 -8.38 -6.10
N ALA A 146 6.49 -7.14 -5.62
CA ALA A 146 6.14 -5.96 -6.41
C ALA A 146 7.12 -5.75 -7.57
N ALA A 147 8.42 -5.95 -7.36
CA ALA A 147 9.42 -5.86 -8.42
C ALA A 147 9.28 -6.99 -9.45
N LEU A 148 9.06 -8.23 -8.99
CA LEU A 148 8.88 -9.40 -9.85
C LEU A 148 7.67 -9.26 -10.79
N ARG A 149 6.65 -8.48 -10.42
CA ARG A 149 5.51 -8.17 -11.32
C ARG A 149 5.95 -7.58 -12.67
N PHE A 150 7.06 -6.85 -12.69
CA PHE A 150 7.58 -6.20 -13.90
C PHE A 150 8.55 -7.08 -14.68
N VAL A 151 8.88 -8.27 -14.17
CA VAL A 151 9.75 -9.23 -14.84
C VAL A 151 8.92 -10.02 -15.87
N PRO A 152 9.43 -10.24 -17.11
CA PRO A 152 8.74 -11.05 -18.09
C PRO A 152 8.46 -12.47 -17.58
N THR A 153 7.26 -12.98 -17.83
CA THR A 153 6.83 -14.31 -17.36
C THR A 153 7.77 -15.42 -17.80
N GLY A 154 8.28 -15.38 -19.04
CA GLY A 154 9.23 -16.38 -19.53
C GLY A 154 10.59 -16.40 -18.81
N VAL A 155 10.97 -15.34 -18.09
CA VAL A 155 12.13 -15.36 -17.19
C VAL A 155 11.76 -16.05 -15.89
N LEU A 156 10.59 -15.72 -15.33
CA LEU A 156 10.08 -16.31 -14.09
C LEU A 156 9.86 -17.83 -14.21
N THR A 157 9.33 -18.28 -15.34
CA THR A 157 9.14 -19.72 -15.62
C THR A 157 10.47 -20.44 -15.77
N ARG A 158 11.44 -19.85 -16.50
CA ARG A 158 12.78 -20.44 -16.65
C ARG A 158 13.55 -20.53 -15.32
N SER A 159 13.33 -19.59 -14.41
CA SER A 159 13.89 -19.64 -13.06
C SER A 159 13.12 -20.55 -12.10
N GLY A 160 12.04 -21.20 -12.53
CA GLY A 160 11.21 -22.06 -11.69
C GLY A 160 10.38 -21.32 -10.65
N LEU A 161 10.21 -19.99 -10.79
CA LEU A 161 9.45 -19.17 -9.84
C LEU A 161 7.94 -19.20 -10.11
N VAL A 162 7.53 -19.55 -11.33
CA VAL A 162 6.13 -19.64 -11.75
C VAL A 162 5.96 -20.85 -12.67
N GLU A 163 4.88 -21.61 -12.52
CA GLU A 163 4.56 -22.73 -13.41
C GLU A 163 4.18 -22.26 -14.82
N GLU A 164 4.49 -23.07 -15.83
CA GLU A 164 4.06 -22.84 -17.20
C GLU A 164 2.54 -23.11 -17.32
N GLU A 165 1.77 -22.14 -17.83
CA GLU A 165 0.36 -22.35 -18.16
C GLU A 165 0.29 -23.32 -19.36
N ARG A 166 0.05 -24.60 -19.06
CA ARG A 166 -0.44 -25.60 -20.02
C ARG A 166 -1.90 -25.34 -20.39
#